data_AF-A0A102D5B6-F1
#
_entry.id   AF-A0A102D5B6-F1
#
_cell.length_a   1.000
_cell.length_b   1.000
_cell.length_c   1.000
_cell.angle_alpha   90.00
_cell.angle_beta   90.00
_cell.angle_gamma   90.00
#
_symmetry.space_group_name_H-M   'P 1'
#
loop_
_entity.id
_entity.type
_entity.pdbx_description
1 polymer ?
#
loop_
_entity_poly.entity_id
_entity_poly.type
_entity_poly.pdbx_seq_one_letter_code
_entity_poly.pdbx_strand_id
1 'polypeptide(L)'
;MMKVLVVFEPSYTGGVSDAVWIIDTVDNRIWFEQHSARIDQNSAVFNPGSDPLNILWNVFEHHPAWAEIEVIGVQMTRNIASSVAEEASVQSETPDGFSLKRVN
;
A
#
# COMPACT_ATOMS: atom_id res chain seq x y z
N MET A 1 -7.39 13.72 -5.32
CA MET A 1 -6.76 12.52 -5.92
C MET A 1 -6.28 11.69 -4.76
N MET A 2 -6.73 10.43 -4.69
CA MET A 2 -6.54 9.60 -3.51
C MET A 2 -5.14 8.99 -3.48
N LYS A 3 -4.48 9.09 -2.33
CA LYS A 3 -3.20 8.44 -2.05
C LYS A 3 -3.40 7.22 -1.16
N VAL A 4 -2.88 6.08 -1.58
CA VAL A 4 -2.89 4.86 -0.77
C VAL A 4 -1.48 4.58 -0.28
N LEU A 5 -1.36 4.26 0.99
CA LEU A 5 -0.12 3.78 1.60
C LEU A 5 -0.25 2.28 1.86
N VAL A 6 0.71 1.49 1.39
CA VAL A 6 0.78 0.04 1.62
C VAL A 6 2.06 -0.28 2.38
N VAL A 7 1.95 -0.86 3.57
CA VAL A 7 3.09 -1.08 4.48
C VAL A 7 3.24 -2.55 4.83
N PHE A 8 4.39 -3.10 4.46
CA PHE A 8 4.84 -4.45 4.79
C PHE A 8 5.87 -4.49 5.93
N GLU A 9 6.21 -3.34 6.50
CA GLU A 9 7.08 -3.27 7.68
C GLU A 9 6.32 -3.67 8.96
N PRO A 10 6.97 -4.41 9.87
CA PRO A 10 6.30 -4.94 11.06
C PRO A 10 6.03 -3.90 12.15
N SER A 11 6.63 -2.70 12.07
CA SER A 11 6.51 -1.66 13.09
C SER A 11 6.53 -0.27 12.45
N TYR A 12 5.43 0.10 11.80
CA TYR A 12 5.30 1.38 11.11
C TYR A 12 5.09 2.54 12.08
N THR A 13 5.89 3.59 11.94
CA THR A 13 5.76 4.82 12.75
C THR A 13 5.67 6.08 11.88
N GLY A 14 5.40 5.92 10.58
CA GLY A 14 5.34 7.03 9.64
C GLY A 14 4.01 7.80 9.67
N GLY A 15 3.84 8.67 8.67
CA GLY A 15 2.65 9.50 8.52
C GLY A 15 1.41 8.73 8.05
N VAL A 16 0.29 9.42 8.00
CA VAL A 16 -0.97 8.86 7.48
C VAL A 16 -1.18 9.30 6.02
N SER A 17 -1.81 8.43 5.22
CA SER A 17 -2.26 8.73 3.85
C SER A 17 -3.80 8.69 3.79
N ASP A 18 -4.40 8.96 2.62
CA ASP A 18 -5.87 8.97 2.50
C ASP A 18 -6.44 7.57 2.79
N ALA A 19 -5.80 6.52 2.30
CA ALA A 19 -6.07 5.13 2.67
C ALA A 19 -4.80 4.39 3.06
N VAL A 20 -4.94 3.37 3.91
CA VAL A 20 -3.81 2.59 4.42
C VAL A 20 -4.09 1.10 4.38
N TRP A 21 -3.15 0.33 3.84
CA TRP A 21 -3.11 -1.12 3.93
C TRP A 21 -1.84 -1.49 4.68
N ILE A 22 -1.93 -2.19 5.80
CA ILE A 22 -0.76 -2.44 6.65
C ILE A 22 -0.74 -3.88 7.16
N ILE A 23 0.46 -4.49 7.26
CA ILE A 23 0.56 -5.86 7.76
C ILE A 23 0.13 -5.98 9.23
N ASP A 24 -0.45 -7.12 9.56
CA ASP A 24 -0.95 -7.49 10.87
C ASP A 24 0.18 -7.81 11.84
N THR A 25 0.58 -6.81 12.61
CA THR A 25 1.42 -6.94 13.80
C THR A 25 0.78 -6.19 14.96
N VAL A 26 1.24 -6.45 16.18
CA VAL A 26 0.75 -5.72 17.37
C VAL A 26 0.94 -4.21 17.21
N ASP A 27 2.13 -3.78 16.80
CA ASP A 27 2.46 -2.35 16.65
C ASP A 27 1.61 -1.69 15.54
N ASN A 28 1.46 -2.36 14.41
CA ASN A 28 0.68 -1.84 13.29
C ASN A 28 -0.82 -1.81 13.57
N ARG A 29 -1.35 -2.78 14.33
CA ARG A 29 -2.76 -2.75 14.78
C ARG A 29 -3.02 -1.54 15.66
N ILE A 30 -2.15 -1.30 16.64
CA ILE A 30 -2.24 -0.14 17.53
C ILE A 30 -2.19 1.15 16.69
N TRP A 31 -1.23 1.25 15.76
CA TRP A 31 -1.14 2.41 14.87
C TRP A 31 -2.41 2.59 14.03
N PHE A 32 -2.94 1.51 13.42
CA PHE A 32 -4.13 1.57 12.57
C PHE A 32 -5.37 2.01 13.34
N GLU A 33 -5.59 1.46 14.54
CA GLU A 33 -6.72 1.82 15.40
C GLU A 33 -6.69 3.30 15.79
N GLN A 34 -5.50 3.82 16.14
CA GLN A 34 -5.30 5.24 16.48
C GLN A 34 -5.61 6.20 15.32
N HIS A 35 -5.48 5.74 14.07
CA HIS A 35 -5.67 6.56 12.87
C HIS A 35 -6.96 6.23 12.10
N SER A 36 -7.73 5.23 12.54
CA SER A 36 -8.94 4.73 11.87
C SER A 36 -9.97 5.81 11.52
N ALA A 37 -10.13 6.84 12.36
CA ALA A 37 -11.05 7.95 12.11
C ALA A 37 -10.58 8.94 11.01
N ARG A 38 -9.33 8.80 10.53
CA ARG A 38 -8.68 9.71 9.58
C ARG A 38 -8.31 9.05 8.25
N ILE A 39 -8.47 7.74 8.14
CA ILE A 39 -8.18 6.96 6.93
C ILE A 39 -9.48 6.48 6.30
N ASP A 40 -9.44 6.20 5.00
CA ASP A 40 -10.57 5.68 4.25
C ASP A 40 -11.11 4.37 4.86
N GLN A 41 -12.43 4.18 4.83
CA GLN A 41 -13.10 3.01 5.41
C GLN A 41 -12.72 1.67 4.74
N ASN A 42 -12.23 1.69 3.50
CA ASN A 42 -11.75 0.53 2.76
C ASN A 42 -10.24 0.29 3.01
N SER A 43 -9.64 0.99 3.98
CA SER A 43 -8.31 0.68 4.53
C SER A 43 -8.35 -0.67 5.26
N ALA A 44 -7.23 -1.39 5.32
CA ALA A 44 -7.20 -2.74 5.86
C ALA A 44 -5.91 -3.09 6.60
N VAL A 45 -6.04 -4.00 7.57
CA VAL A 45 -4.91 -4.73 8.16
C VAL A 45 -4.87 -6.12 7.52
N PHE A 46 -3.73 -6.53 6.97
CA PHE A 46 -3.63 -7.76 6.18
C PHE A 46 -2.54 -8.73 6.70
N ASN A 47 -2.65 -10.02 6.37
CA ASN A 47 -1.75 -11.04 6.91
C ASN A 47 -0.28 -10.83 6.43
N PRO A 48 0.75 -10.93 7.30
CA PRO A 48 2.16 -10.72 6.92
C PRO A 48 2.69 -11.70 5.87
N GLY A 49 2.08 -12.88 5.73
CA GLY A 49 2.41 -13.86 4.71
C GLY A 49 1.72 -13.64 3.36
N SER A 50 0.96 -12.55 3.20
CA SER A 50 0.28 -12.24 1.94
C SER A 50 1.28 -11.85 0.85
N ASP A 51 1.06 -12.35 -0.37
CA ASP A 51 1.83 -11.93 -1.54
C ASP A 51 1.60 -10.43 -1.82
N PRO A 52 2.68 -9.62 -1.91
CA PRO A 52 2.55 -8.19 -2.21
C PRO A 52 1.74 -7.88 -3.47
N LEU A 53 1.82 -8.73 -4.51
CA LEU A 53 1.05 -8.50 -5.73
C LEU A 53 -0.46 -8.62 -5.49
N ASN A 54 -0.89 -9.61 -4.70
CA ASN A 54 -2.30 -9.76 -4.35
C ASN A 54 -2.81 -8.56 -3.53
N ILE A 55 -1.97 -8.01 -2.65
CA ILE A 55 -2.32 -6.81 -1.88
C ILE A 55 -2.51 -5.60 -2.81
N LEU A 56 -1.64 -5.41 -3.80
CA LEU A 56 -1.78 -4.33 -4.77
C LEU A 56 -3.08 -4.43 -5.57
N TRP A 57 -3.44 -5.63 -6.06
CA TRP A 57 -4.70 -5.82 -6.77
C TRP A 57 -5.92 -5.55 -5.88
N ASN A 58 -5.90 -6.01 -4.62
CA ASN A 58 -6.96 -5.69 -3.67
C ASN A 58 -7.08 -4.18 -3.45
N VAL A 59 -5.96 -3.45 -3.36
CA VAL A 59 -5.97 -1.98 -3.28
C VAL A 59 -6.66 -1.38 -4.50
N PHE A 60 -6.34 -1.84 -5.72
CA PHE A 60 -6.94 -1.30 -6.94
C PHE A 60 -8.46 -1.50 -6.97
N GLU A 61 -8.92 -2.68 -6.54
CA GLU A 61 -10.34 -3.05 -6.49
C GLU A 61 -11.12 -2.23 -5.44
N HIS A 62 -10.57 -2.07 -4.24
CA HIS A 62 -11.25 -1.42 -3.12
C HIS A 62 -11.18 0.11 -3.18
N HIS A 63 -10.22 0.64 -3.93
CA HIS A 63 -9.97 2.08 -4.05
C HIS A 63 -9.98 2.52 -5.52
N PRO A 64 -11.09 2.38 -6.27
CA PRO A 64 -11.11 2.60 -7.72
C PRO A 64 -10.76 4.04 -8.16
N ALA A 65 -10.69 5.00 -7.23
CA ALA A 65 -10.25 6.38 -7.46
C ALA A 65 -8.79 6.66 -7.03
N TRP A 66 -8.00 5.62 -6.73
CA TRP A 66 -6.58 5.74 -6.39
C TRP A 66 -5.82 6.44 -7.52
N ALA A 67 -4.90 7.33 -7.14
CA ALA A 67 -4.05 8.06 -8.09
C ALA A 67 -2.56 7.74 -7.87
N GLU A 68 -2.17 7.56 -6.61
CA GLU A 68 -0.81 7.22 -6.20
C GLU A 68 -0.84 6.14 -5.13
N ILE A 69 0.11 5.22 -5.20
CA ILE A 69 0.30 4.18 -4.19
C ILE A 69 1.76 4.21 -3.77
N GLU A 70 2.00 4.43 -2.48
CA GLU A 70 3.31 4.29 -1.87
C GLU A 70 3.39 2.93 -1.19
N VAL A 71 4.45 2.16 -1.50
CA VAL A 71 4.68 0.82 -0.94
C VAL A 71 5.97 0.84 -0.13
N ILE A 72 5.90 0.39 1.11
CA ILE A 72 7.02 0.35 2.07
C ILE A 72 7.24 -1.09 2.54
N GLY A 73 8.50 -1.50 2.69
CA GLY A 73 8.91 -2.81 3.20
C GLY A 73 8.95 -3.91 2.14
N VAL A 74 8.68 -3.59 0.88
CA VAL A 74 8.78 -4.51 -0.27
C VAL A 74 9.49 -3.82 -1.42
N GLN A 75 10.48 -4.50 -2.00
CA GLN A 75 11.19 -4.00 -3.17
C GLN A 75 10.40 -4.23 -4.45
N MET A 76 10.54 -3.31 -5.40
CA MET A 76 10.04 -3.50 -6.75
C MET A 76 10.74 -4.72 -7.37
N THR A 77 9.94 -5.67 -7.86
CA THR A 77 10.44 -6.83 -8.60
C THR A 77 9.94 -6.77 -10.04
N ARG A 78 10.62 -7.48 -10.95
CA ARG A 78 10.15 -7.60 -12.34
C ARG A 78 8.73 -8.17 -12.43
N ASN A 79 8.37 -9.10 -11.55
CA ASN A 79 7.04 -9.69 -11.51
C ASN A 79 5.96 -8.67 -11.11
N ILE A 80 6.23 -7.86 -10.09
CA ILE A 80 5.32 -6.78 -9.67
C ILE A 80 5.19 -5.78 -10.82
N ALA A 81 6.32 -5.27 -11.33
CA ALA A 81 6.34 -4.27 -12.40
C ALA A 81 5.57 -4.73 -13.64
N SER A 82 5.78 -5.98 -14.10
CA SER A 82 5.07 -6.50 -15.27
C SER A 82 3.59 -6.71 -15.02
N SER A 83 3.21 -7.12 -13.81
CA SER A 83 1.82 -7.42 -13.49
C SER A 83 0.97 -6.17 -13.38
N VAL A 84 1.52 -5.06 -12.86
CA VAL A 84 0.76 -3.81 -12.68
C VAL A 84 0.86 -2.86 -13.88
N ALA A 85 1.60 -3.21 -14.94
CA ALA A 85 1.95 -2.28 -16.02
C ALA A 85 0.76 -1.69 -16.79
N GLU A 86 -0.38 -2.40 -16.84
CA GLU A 86 -1.61 -1.91 -17.48
C GLU A 86 -2.38 -0.91 -16.62
N GLU A 87 -2.14 -0.90 -15.30
CA GLU A 87 -2.88 -0.08 -14.32
C GLU A 87 -2.01 1.04 -13.73
N ALA A 88 -0.69 0.83 -13.71
CA ALA A 88 0.25 1.68 -13.01
C ALA A 88 1.57 1.86 -13.75
N SER A 89 2.13 3.05 -13.58
CA SER A 89 3.50 3.39 -13.93
C SER A 89 4.34 3.51 -12.67
N VAL A 90 5.52 2.89 -12.65
CA VAL A 90 6.49 3.03 -11.54
C VAL A 90 7.09 4.43 -11.59
N GLN A 91 7.00 5.18 -10.50
CA GLN A 91 7.51 6.56 -10.42
C GLN A 91 8.87 6.63 -9.70
N SER A 92 9.05 5.83 -8.66
CA SER A 92 10.31 5.73 -7.92
C SER A 92 10.50 4.33 -7.34
N GLU A 93 11.78 3.96 -7.18
CA GLU A 93 12.21 2.75 -6.49
C GLU A 93 13.31 3.14 -5.50
N THR A 94 13.19 2.68 -4.26
CA THR A 94 14.17 2.87 -3.20
C THR A 94 14.49 1.52 -2.57
N PRO A 95 15.57 1.40 -1.76
CA PRO A 95 15.83 0.17 -1.02
C PRO A 95 14.68 -0.26 -0.09
N ASP A 96 13.89 0.72 0.37
CA ASP A 96 12.83 0.56 1.37
C ASP A 96 11.45 0.35 0.74
N GLY A 97 11.30 0.53 -0.58
CA GLY A 97 9.99 0.57 -1.20
C GLY A 97 9.94 1.06 -2.64
N PHE A 98 8.75 1.41 -3.08
CA PHE A 98 8.51 2.00 -4.40
C PHE A 98 7.22 2.81 -4.42
N SER A 99 7.05 3.62 -5.46
CA SER A 99 5.79 4.33 -5.70
C SER A 99 5.23 4.05 -7.09
N LEU A 100 3.91 3.93 -7.14
CA LEU A 100 3.12 3.74 -8.35
C LEU A 100 2.23 4.94 -8.58
N LYS A 101 2.04 5.29 -9.85
CA LYS A 101 1.06 6.27 -10.30
C LYS A 101 0.14 5.65 -11.33
N ARG A 102 -1.15 5.89 -11.19
CA ARG A 102 -2.16 5.34 -12.09
C ARG A 102 -1.93 5.78 -13.53
N VAL A 103 -2.02 4.84 -14.47
CA VAL A 103 -2.12 5.18 -15.90
C VAL A 103 -3.57 5.51 -16.23
N ASN A 104 -3.78 6.53 -17.07
CA ASN A 104 -5.11 6.97 -17.49
C ASN A 104 -5.70 6.06 -18.57
#